data_AF-A0A239EBU2-F1
#
_entry.id   AF-A0A239EBU2-F1
#
_cell.length_a   1.000
_cell.length_b   1.000
_cell.length_c   1.000
_cell.angle_alpha   90.00
_cell.angle_beta   90.00
_cell.angle_gamma   90.00
#
_symmetry.space_group_name_H-M   'P 1'
#
loop_
_entity.id
_entity.type
_entity.pdbx_description
1 polymer ?
#
loop_
_entity_poly.entity_id
_entity_poly.type
_entity_poly.pdbx_seq_one_letter_code
_entity_poly.pdbx_strand_id
1 'polypeptide(L)'
;MYLRKRTAMTWAAVVAVATLFAASPASAFTASPAPAFTGNGTLSTTGAVGAYKYVRGSGGWDLFARDPLSDGHCAQWQIKHPGGSWAWYGNRVCTGTETYVYAGALDEDQIRICRTGTGNCSASVSLELS
;
A
#
# COMPACT_ATOMS: atom_id res chain seq x y z
N MET A 1 -52.76 1.87 -37.76
CA MET A 1 -52.42 2.43 -36.44
C MET A 1 -50.90 2.60 -36.38
N TYR A 2 -50.40 3.80 -36.67
CA TYR A 2 -48.96 4.11 -36.60
C TYR A 2 -48.78 5.57 -36.18
N LEU A 3 -48.27 5.79 -34.97
CA LEU A 3 -47.68 7.07 -34.55
C LEU A 3 -46.31 6.78 -33.93
N ARG A 4 -45.25 6.97 -34.72
CA ARG A 4 -43.86 6.97 -34.25
C ARG A 4 -43.56 8.31 -33.59
N LYS A 5 -43.10 8.25 -32.32
CA LYS A 5 -42.72 9.41 -31.50
C LYS A 5 -41.40 10.02 -32.01
N ARG A 6 -41.37 11.35 -31.92
CA ARG A 6 -40.43 12.28 -32.54
C ARG A 6 -39.06 12.29 -31.85
N THR A 7 -38.03 12.36 -32.69
CA THR A 7 -36.64 12.68 -32.39
C THR A 7 -36.53 14.13 -31.89
N ALA A 8 -35.73 14.34 -30.85
CA ALA A 8 -35.36 15.64 -30.28
C ALA A 8 -33.93 15.45 -29.74
N MET A 9 -32.98 16.38 -29.79
CA MET A 9 -32.82 17.69 -30.41
C MET A 9 -31.31 17.95 -30.25
N THR A 10 -30.64 18.43 -31.30
CA THR A 10 -29.20 18.74 -31.33
C THR A 10 -28.84 20.01 -30.54
N TRP A 11 -27.52 20.24 -30.39
CA TRP A 11 -26.80 21.49 -30.07
C TRP A 11 -26.52 21.75 -28.57
N ALA A 12 -25.37 22.22 -28.10
CA ALA A 12 -24.20 22.84 -28.74
C ALA A 12 -22.96 22.68 -27.82
N ALA A 13 -21.77 22.60 -28.42
CA ALA A 13 -20.50 22.81 -27.73
C ALA A 13 -20.18 24.31 -27.68
N VAL A 14 -19.83 24.85 -26.52
CA VAL A 14 -19.10 26.13 -26.41
C VAL A 14 -18.04 26.01 -25.32
N VAL A 15 -16.81 26.27 -25.74
CA VAL A 15 -15.57 26.31 -24.97
C VAL A 15 -15.53 27.58 -24.11
N ALA A 16 -15.10 27.46 -22.85
CA ALA A 16 -14.57 28.59 -22.08
C ALA A 16 -13.28 28.16 -21.38
N VAL A 17 -12.15 28.58 -21.94
CA VAL A 17 -10.84 28.57 -21.30
C VAL A 17 -10.72 29.87 -20.51
N ALA A 18 -10.50 29.78 -19.20
CA ALA A 18 -9.96 30.87 -18.41
C ALA A 18 -9.03 30.29 -17.34
N THR A 19 -7.78 30.69 -17.46
CA THR A 19 -6.59 30.29 -16.70
C THR A 19 -6.47 31.01 -15.36
N LEU A 20 -5.56 30.46 -14.52
CA LEU A 20 -4.85 31.04 -13.37
C LEU A 20 -5.41 30.68 -11.99
N PHE A 21 -4.74 29.78 -11.27
CA PHE A 21 -3.94 30.13 -10.09
C PHE A 21 -3.08 28.94 -9.61
N ALA A 22 -1.78 29.23 -9.49
CA ALA A 22 -0.74 28.74 -8.57
C ALA A 22 -0.67 27.26 -8.10
N ALA A 23 0.53 26.72 -8.28
CA ALA A 23 1.20 25.65 -7.53
C ALA A 23 0.65 24.23 -7.64
N SER A 24 1.47 23.36 -8.22
CA SER A 24 1.38 21.91 -8.11
C SER A 24 2.81 21.36 -8.20
N PRO A 25 3.12 20.20 -7.59
CA PRO A 25 2.15 19.13 -7.34
C PRO A 25 2.25 18.47 -5.95
N ALA A 26 1.39 17.47 -5.78
CA ALA A 26 1.51 16.33 -4.88
C ALA A 26 0.87 16.48 -3.50
N SER A 27 -0.41 16.12 -3.46
CA SER A 27 -0.84 14.96 -2.67
C SER A 27 -2.13 14.43 -3.28
N ALA A 28 -2.00 13.72 -4.40
CA ALA A 28 -3.04 12.78 -4.78
C ALA A 28 -3.07 11.73 -3.68
N PHE A 29 -4.13 11.71 -2.87
CA PHE A 29 -4.48 10.53 -2.10
C PHE A 29 -4.82 9.45 -3.13
N THR A 30 -3.79 8.70 -3.54
CA THR A 30 -3.94 7.50 -4.35
C THR A 30 -4.87 6.58 -3.58
N ALA A 31 -5.97 6.18 -4.22
CA ALA A 31 -6.85 5.14 -3.76
C ALA A 31 -6.03 3.99 -3.17
N SER A 32 -6.28 3.65 -1.91
CA SER A 32 -5.76 2.42 -1.33
C SER A 32 -6.34 1.27 -2.14
N PRO A 33 -5.55 0.49 -2.89
CA PRO A 33 -6.05 -0.77 -3.41
C PRO A 33 -6.45 -1.62 -2.21
N ALA A 34 -7.70 -2.10 -2.20
CA ALA A 34 -8.15 -3.13 -1.28
C ALA A 34 -7.20 -4.35 -1.40
N PRO A 35 -6.90 -5.03 -0.29
CA PRO A 35 -5.80 -5.99 -0.26
C PRO A 35 -6.07 -7.17 -1.17
N ALA A 36 -5.12 -7.42 -2.08
CA ALA A 36 -5.09 -8.63 -2.88
C ALA A 36 -4.68 -9.81 -1.99
N PHE A 37 -5.52 -10.84 -1.94
CA PHE A 37 -5.17 -12.13 -1.35
C PHE A 37 -4.12 -12.79 -2.22
N THR A 38 -2.88 -12.89 -1.72
CA THR A 38 -1.82 -13.66 -2.36
C THR A 38 -0.88 -14.14 -1.28
N GLY A 39 -0.57 -15.44 -1.26
CA GLY A 39 0.34 -16.10 -0.30
C GLY A 39 1.75 -15.49 -0.23
N ASN A 40 2.08 -14.54 -1.11
CA ASN A 40 3.33 -13.80 -1.12
C ASN A 40 3.09 -12.43 -1.78
N GLY A 41 3.88 -11.43 -1.42
CA GLY A 41 3.83 -10.13 -2.10
C GLY A 41 4.91 -9.17 -1.66
N THR A 42 4.84 -7.95 -2.18
CA THR A 42 5.74 -6.86 -1.82
C THR A 42 4.93 -5.61 -1.53
N LEU A 43 5.33 -4.91 -0.48
CA LEU A 43 4.82 -3.60 -0.10
C LEU A 43 5.96 -2.59 -0.19
N SER A 44 5.62 -1.37 -0.55
CA SER A 44 6.60 -0.29 -0.58
C SER A 44 5.97 1.05 -0.27
N THR A 45 6.79 1.93 0.28
CA THR A 45 6.56 3.36 0.41
C THR A 45 7.86 4.08 0.12
N THR A 46 7.86 5.41 0.14
CA THR A 46 9.07 6.21 -0.11
C THR A 46 10.17 5.82 0.87
N GLY A 47 11.21 5.15 0.36
CA GLY A 47 12.38 4.73 1.13
C GLY A 47 12.21 3.45 1.96
N ALA A 48 11.08 2.77 1.95
CA ALA A 48 10.95 1.48 2.65
C ALA A 48 10.26 0.45 1.76
N VAL A 49 10.90 -0.71 1.61
CA VAL A 49 10.40 -1.84 0.80
C VAL A 49 10.38 -3.07 1.68
N GLY A 50 9.31 -3.84 1.62
CA GLY A 50 9.17 -5.09 2.36
C GLY A 50 8.54 -6.18 1.51
N ALA A 51 9.04 -7.40 1.64
CA ALA A 51 8.46 -8.59 1.03
C ALA A 51 7.87 -9.49 2.13
N TYR A 52 6.75 -10.14 1.85
CA TYR A 52 6.13 -11.10 2.73
C TYR A 52 5.89 -12.41 1.98
N LYS A 53 6.16 -13.54 2.62
CA LYS A 53 6.10 -14.86 1.99
C LYS A 53 5.52 -15.89 2.94
N TYR A 54 4.47 -16.58 2.52
CA TYR A 54 3.93 -17.70 3.26
C TYR A 54 4.86 -18.91 3.14
N VAL A 55 5.21 -19.51 4.28
CA VAL A 55 6.06 -20.70 4.36
C VAL A 55 5.24 -21.83 4.96
N ARG A 56 4.66 -22.66 4.09
CA ARG A 56 3.82 -23.82 4.49
C ARG A 56 4.53 -24.78 5.45
N GLY A 57 5.84 -24.93 5.33
CA GLY A 57 6.63 -25.80 6.21
C GLY A 57 6.71 -25.30 7.67
N SER A 58 6.61 -24.00 7.88
CA SER A 58 6.68 -23.34 9.19
C SER A 58 5.31 -22.92 9.72
N GLY A 59 4.26 -23.02 8.88
CA GLY A 59 2.90 -22.59 9.22
C GLY A 59 2.76 -21.08 9.43
N GLY A 60 3.63 -20.27 8.83
CA GLY A 60 3.68 -18.84 9.09
C GLY A 60 4.18 -18.01 7.91
N TRP A 61 4.40 -16.72 8.18
CA TRP A 61 4.82 -15.73 7.20
C TRP A 61 6.22 -15.22 7.50
N ASP A 62 7.10 -15.29 6.50
CA ASP A 62 8.41 -14.66 6.53
C ASP A 62 8.30 -13.23 6.01
N LEU A 63 8.83 -12.29 6.79
CA LEU A 63 8.89 -10.88 6.46
C LEU A 63 10.34 -10.45 6.20
N PHE A 64 10.52 -9.74 5.11
CA PHE A 64 11.79 -9.15 4.69
C PHE A 64 11.63 -7.64 4.54
N ALA A 65 12.69 -6.88 4.78
CA ALA A 65 12.69 -5.44 4.56
C ALA A 65 14.02 -4.95 4.01
N ARG A 66 13.99 -3.76 3.39
CA ARG A 66 15.15 -2.96 3.01
C ARG A 66 14.80 -1.48 2.94
N ASP A 67 15.77 -0.62 3.23
CA ASP A 67 15.71 0.82 3.02
C ASP A 67 16.82 1.20 2.01
N PRO A 68 16.48 1.50 0.75
CA PRO A 68 17.48 1.84 -0.27
C PRO A 68 18.09 3.24 -0.10
N LEU A 69 17.62 4.04 0.85
CA LEU A 69 18.02 5.41 1.04
C LEU A 69 18.94 5.51 2.27
N SER A 70 20.18 5.94 2.07
CA SER A 70 21.20 6.05 3.13
C SER A 70 21.16 7.38 3.90
N ASP A 71 19.97 7.86 4.25
CA ASP A 71 19.74 9.19 4.87
C ASP A 71 19.49 9.11 6.39
N GLY A 72 19.72 7.96 7.02
CA GLY A 72 19.57 7.76 8.47
C GLY A 72 18.18 7.27 8.90
N HIS A 73 17.26 7.04 7.96
CA HIS A 73 16.01 6.33 8.21
C HIS A 73 16.14 4.83 7.91
N CYS A 74 15.16 4.05 8.38
CA CYS A 74 15.16 2.60 8.24
C CYS A 74 13.75 2.09 7.95
N ALA A 75 13.65 0.99 7.20
CA ALA A 75 12.42 0.25 7.01
C ALA A 75 12.11 -0.61 8.24
N GLN A 76 10.85 -0.64 8.66
CA GLN A 76 10.38 -1.53 9.72
C GLN A 76 8.91 -1.89 9.52
N TRP A 77 8.57 -3.13 9.85
CA TRP A 77 7.21 -3.63 9.74
C TRP A 77 6.33 -3.13 10.87
N GLN A 78 5.06 -2.88 10.54
CA GLN A 78 3.99 -2.79 11.51
C GLN A 78 2.97 -3.89 11.24
N ILE A 79 2.50 -4.47 12.33
CA ILE A 79 1.49 -5.51 12.32
C ILE A 79 0.34 -5.04 13.21
N LYS A 80 -0.88 -5.34 12.79
CA LYS A 80 -2.09 -5.09 13.55
C LYS A 80 -2.90 -6.37 13.59
N HIS A 81 -3.04 -6.90 14.80
CA HIS A 81 -3.93 -8.02 15.08
C HIS A 81 -5.40 -7.65 14.91
N PRO A 82 -6.30 -8.60 14.63
CA PRO A 82 -7.74 -8.36 14.56
C PRO A 82 -8.26 -7.60 15.79
N GLY A 83 -8.93 -6.47 15.57
CA GLY A 83 -9.43 -5.60 16.64
C GLY A 83 -8.36 -4.83 17.43
N GLY A 84 -7.08 -4.99 17.10
CA GLY A 84 -5.96 -4.36 17.78
C GLY A 84 -5.52 -3.03 17.16
N SER A 85 -4.40 -2.52 17.70
CA SER A 85 -3.71 -1.33 17.21
C SER A 85 -2.45 -1.71 16.46
N TRP A 86 -1.99 -0.81 15.58
CA TRP A 86 -0.69 -0.98 14.91
C TRP A 86 0.45 -0.95 15.93
N ALA A 87 1.27 -2.00 15.92
CA ALA A 87 2.51 -2.06 16.69
C ALA A 87 3.70 -2.32 15.75
N TRP A 88 4.90 -1.92 16.19
CA TRP A 88 6.15 -2.14 15.46
C TRP A 88 6.65 -3.56 15.70
N TYR A 89 7.04 -4.25 14.63
CA TYR A 89 7.52 -5.64 14.71
C TYR A 89 8.85 -5.84 13.99
N GLY A 90 9.63 -6.76 14.55
CA GLY A 90 10.95 -7.14 14.07
C GLY A 90 11.97 -6.01 14.11
N ASN A 91 13.15 -6.31 13.58
CA ASN A 91 14.27 -5.37 13.57
C ASN A 91 14.09 -4.27 12.52
N ARG A 92 14.63 -3.08 12.83
CA ARG A 92 14.78 -1.99 11.85
C ARG A 92 15.85 -2.36 10.84
N VAL A 93 15.56 -2.16 9.55
CA VAL A 93 16.48 -2.44 8.45
C VAL A 93 16.89 -1.13 7.79
N CYS A 94 18.14 -0.73 8.01
CA CYS A 94 18.72 0.54 7.53
C CYS A 94 19.68 0.30 6.35
N THR A 95 19.45 -0.75 5.56
CA THR A 95 20.30 -1.15 4.43
C THR A 95 19.46 -1.36 3.18
N GLY A 96 20.04 -1.05 2.02
CA GLY A 96 19.43 -1.30 0.72
C GLY A 96 19.38 -2.77 0.33
N THR A 97 19.99 -3.66 1.11
CA THR A 97 19.93 -5.11 0.90
C THR A 97 18.74 -5.72 1.62
N GLU A 98 18.00 -6.60 0.94
CA GLU A 98 16.89 -7.32 1.56
C GLU A 98 17.38 -8.14 2.74
N THR A 99 16.80 -7.86 3.91
CA THR A 99 17.15 -8.49 5.18
C THR A 99 15.92 -9.19 5.73
N TYR A 100 16.09 -10.41 6.19
CA TYR A 100 15.06 -11.13 6.93
C TYR A 100 14.80 -10.45 8.28
N VAL A 101 13.54 -10.19 8.60
CA VAL A 101 13.13 -9.41 9.77
C VAL A 101 12.43 -10.27 10.81
N TYR A 102 11.52 -11.13 10.37
CA TYR A 102 10.61 -11.85 11.26
C TYR A 102 10.00 -13.05 10.55
N ALA A 103 9.73 -14.11 11.30
CA ALA A 103 8.80 -15.16 10.92
C ALA A 103 7.83 -15.40 12.07
N GLY A 104 6.55 -15.55 11.75
CA GLY A 104 5.54 -15.88 12.74
C GLY A 104 4.22 -16.31 12.13
N ALA A 105 3.39 -16.92 12.96
CA ALA A 105 1.99 -17.16 12.63
C ALA A 105 1.27 -15.80 12.67
N LEU A 106 1.05 -15.25 11.48
CA LEU A 106 0.31 -14.01 11.27
C LEU A 106 -1.02 -14.41 10.64
N ASP A 107 -2.00 -14.64 11.50
CA ASP A 107 -3.31 -15.19 11.14
C ASP A 107 -4.35 -14.09 11.24
N GLU A 108 -4.94 -13.73 10.09
CA GLU A 108 -5.88 -12.61 9.95
C GLU A 108 -5.28 -11.23 10.29
N ASP A 109 -3.96 -11.18 10.43
CA ASP A 109 -3.20 -9.98 10.75
C ASP A 109 -3.07 -9.04 9.56
N GLN A 110 -3.11 -7.74 9.82
CA GLN A 110 -2.77 -6.74 8.81
C GLN A 110 -1.31 -6.33 8.95
N ILE A 111 -0.58 -6.34 7.82
CA ILE A 111 0.81 -5.89 7.76
C ILE A 111 0.97 -4.65 6.89
N ARG A 112 1.96 -3.83 7.22
CA ARG A 112 2.45 -2.73 6.37
C ARG A 112 3.92 -2.45 6.64
N ILE A 113 4.65 -2.02 5.61
CA ILE A 113 6.04 -1.58 5.77
C ILE A 113 6.06 -0.06 5.96
N CYS A 114 6.81 0.41 6.95
CA CYS A 114 6.95 1.83 7.23
C CYS A 114 8.41 2.25 7.27
N ARG A 115 8.63 3.52 6.96
CA ARG A 115 9.91 4.18 7.10
C ARG A 115 9.98 4.93 8.42
N THR A 116 10.82 4.43 9.31
CA THR A 116 11.01 4.96 10.66
C THR A 116 11.48 6.41 10.65
N GLY A 117 10.97 7.22 11.60
CA GLY A 117 11.31 8.65 11.72
C GLY A 117 10.60 9.59 10.73
N THR A 118 9.97 9.06 9.67
CA THR A 118 9.20 9.87 8.71
C THR A 118 7.69 9.65 8.79
N GLY A 119 7.25 8.54 9.39
CA GLY A 119 5.83 8.20 9.50
C GLY A 119 5.19 7.70 8.20
N ASN A 120 5.96 7.61 7.12
CA ASN A 120 5.48 7.10 5.84
C ASN A 120 5.34 5.58 5.89
N CYS A 121 4.15 5.08 5.58
CA CYS A 121 3.85 3.65 5.52
C CYS A 121 3.27 3.28 4.16
N SER A 122 3.43 2.02 3.77
CA SER A 122 2.70 1.45 2.64
C SER A 122 1.22 1.33 2.94
N ALA A 123 0.43 1.03 1.91
CA ALA A 123 -0.88 0.43 2.11
C ALA A 123 -0.74 -0.88 2.94
N SER A 124 -1.77 -1.19 3.72
CA SER A 124 -1.81 -2.42 4.49
C SER A 124 -2.40 -3.58 3.69
N VAL A 125 -1.93 -4.78 3.95
CA VAL A 125 -2.56 -6.02 3.45
C VAL A 125 -2.94 -6.94 4.60
N SER A 126 -4.07 -7.62 4.47
CA SER A 126 -4.47 -8.68 5.39
C SER A 126 -3.78 -9.98 4.97
N LEU A 127 -3.21 -10.69 5.95
CA LEU A 127 -2.65 -12.02 5.78
C LEU A 127 -3.70 -13.04 6.19
N GLU A 128 -4.04 -13.95 5.29
CA GLU A 128 -4.95 -15.06 5.56
C GLU A 128 -4.26 -16.36 5.19
N LEU A 129 -4.35 -17.36 6.07
CA LEU A 129 -3.96 -18.73 5.75
C LEU A 129 -4.96 -19.28 4.74
N SER A 130 -4.48 -19.64 3.55
CA SER A 130 -5.29 -20.27 2.49
C SER A 130 -5.28 -21.79 2.58
#